data_AF-A0A7Y4WQ57-F1
#
_entry.id   AF-A0A7Y4WQ57-F1
#
_cell.length_a   1.000
_cell.length_b   1.000
_cell.length_c   1.000
_cell.angle_alpha   90.00
_cell.angle_beta   90.00
_cell.angle_gamma   90.00
#
_symmetry.space_group_name_H-M   'P 1'
#
loop_
_entity.id
_entity.type
_entity.pdbx_description
1 polymer ?
#
loop_
_entity_poly.entity_id
_entity_poly.type
_entity_poly.pdbx_seq_one_letter_code
_entity_poly.pdbx_strand_id
1 'polypeptide(L)'
;TGQGLSSRGGVVGAFFTGVLAVVVAAPCTAPFMGAAMGFAFAQDPTVTLAIFLALGFGLALPWVIVSFSPALIRLLPKPGEWMERFKQFLAFPMYGAAAWLVWVLSQQVDPEGLFRVMVGIVLLALAAWAFGVVQARAAMSRRFILSSAIFLLALGGSVALIALPFKTRATEAPTAEGGATRSEPYSTARLATLRAEGKPAFVNLTAAWCVSCLYNERVALSTAAVAEAFKATGTAYLVGDWTNQNPEISALLKTHGREGVPLYLYFPPGGAEPRILPQILTQSLMIETLGATR
;
A
#
# COMPACT_ATOMS: atom_id res chain seq x y z
N THR A 1 20.42 -22.44 0.67
CA THR A 1 19.78 -21.99 -0.57
C THR A 1 18.29 -22.07 -0.32
N GLY A 2 17.52 -21.04 -0.69
CA GLY A 2 16.11 -21.26 -1.01
C GLY A 2 16.00 -22.25 -2.18
N GLN A 3 16.88 -22.13 -3.18
CA GLN A 3 16.93 -23.01 -4.36
C GLN A 3 17.46 -24.44 -4.16
N GLY A 4 18.09 -24.77 -3.03
CA GLY A 4 18.66 -26.10 -2.76
C GLY A 4 18.10 -26.78 -1.51
N LEU A 5 17.28 -26.06 -0.74
CA LEU A 5 16.15 -26.66 -0.04
C LEU A 5 15.00 -26.95 -1.03
N SER A 6 14.83 -26.11 -2.07
CA SER A 6 13.92 -26.39 -3.20
C SER A 6 14.39 -27.54 -4.10
N SER A 7 15.70 -27.78 -4.24
CA SER A 7 16.23 -28.93 -5.00
C SER A 7 16.37 -30.22 -4.20
N ARG A 8 16.25 -30.18 -2.87
CA ARG A 8 15.97 -31.39 -2.08
C ARG A 8 14.50 -31.71 -2.27
N GLY A 9 14.20 -32.55 -3.27
CA GLY A 9 12.86 -33.02 -3.56
C GLY A 9 12.16 -33.51 -2.28
N GLY A 10 10.95 -33.02 -2.04
CA GLY A 10 10.15 -33.35 -0.87
C GLY A 10 9.26 -32.20 -0.39
N VAL A 11 8.34 -32.52 0.52
CA VAL A 11 7.32 -31.59 1.06
C VAL A 11 7.93 -30.34 1.69
N VAL A 12 9.12 -30.45 2.29
CA VAL A 12 9.84 -29.34 2.93
C VAL A 12 10.33 -28.31 1.91
N GLY A 13 10.83 -28.74 0.75
CA GLY A 13 11.28 -27.84 -0.31
C GLY A 13 10.14 -27.02 -0.90
N ALA A 14 9.00 -27.68 -1.15
CA ALA A 14 7.78 -27.04 -1.65
C ALA A 14 7.19 -26.01 -0.66
N PHE A 15 7.22 -26.32 0.64
CA PHE A 15 6.75 -25.42 1.69
C PHE A 15 7.55 -24.11 1.73
N PHE A 16 8.89 -24.19 1.79
CA PHE A 16 9.73 -22.99 1.85
C PHE A 16 9.68 -22.15 0.57
N THR A 17 9.54 -22.78 -0.60
CA THR A 17 9.32 -22.03 -1.85
C THR A 17 7.96 -21.31 -1.85
N GLY A 18 6.92 -21.94 -1.29
CA GLY A 18 5.61 -21.31 -1.15
C GLY A 18 5.65 -20.09 -0.23
N VAL A 19 6.27 -20.21 0.94
CA VAL A 19 6.41 -19.10 1.89
C VAL A 19 7.18 -17.93 1.26
N LEU A 20 8.32 -18.22 0.62
CA LEU A 20 9.10 -17.19 -0.07
C LEU A 20 8.32 -16.52 -1.20
N ALA A 21 7.58 -17.30 -1.99
CA ALA A 21 6.75 -16.75 -3.06
C ALA A 21 5.66 -15.82 -2.52
N VAL A 22 5.00 -16.17 -1.42
CA VAL A 22 3.96 -15.33 -0.79
C VAL A 22 4.57 -14.04 -0.23
N VAL A 23 5.71 -14.10 0.46
CA VAL A 23 6.38 -12.91 1.00
C VAL A 23 6.80 -11.96 -0.11
N VAL A 24 7.27 -12.48 -1.24
CA VAL A 24 7.69 -11.67 -2.40
C VAL A 24 6.50 -11.16 -3.21
N ALA A 25 5.37 -11.89 -3.23
CA ALA A 25 4.16 -11.48 -3.92
C ALA A 25 3.32 -10.45 -3.12
N ALA A 26 3.36 -10.51 -1.79
CA ALA A 26 2.64 -9.58 -0.92
C ALA A 26 2.79 -8.09 -1.32
N PRO A 27 4.00 -7.55 -1.58
CA PRO A 27 4.15 -6.14 -1.96
C PRO A 27 3.55 -5.78 -3.32
N CYS A 28 3.42 -6.72 -4.28
CA CYS A 28 2.83 -6.43 -5.58
C CYS A 28 1.30 -6.59 -5.60
N THR A 29 0.72 -7.37 -4.68
CA THR A 29 -0.72 -7.51 -4.52
C THR A 29 -1.30 -6.53 -3.49
N ALA A 30 -0.47 -5.94 -2.61
CA ALA A 30 -0.88 -5.01 -1.56
C ALA A 30 -1.76 -3.84 -2.04
N PRO A 31 -1.52 -3.17 -3.18
CA PRO A 31 -2.36 -2.04 -3.59
C PRO A 31 -3.79 -2.46 -3.94
N PHE A 32 -3.95 -3.66 -4.52
CA PHE A 32 -5.23 -4.17 -4.99
C PHE A 32 -5.98 -4.91 -3.88
N MET A 33 -5.28 -5.72 -3.08
CA MET A 33 -5.88 -6.44 -1.96
C MET A 33 -6.07 -5.55 -0.73
N GLY A 34 -5.32 -4.46 -0.57
CA GLY A 34 -5.39 -3.59 0.61
C GLY A 34 -6.78 -2.96 0.82
N ALA A 35 -7.44 -2.52 -0.25
CA ALA A 35 -8.79 -1.98 -0.17
C ALA A 35 -9.83 -3.08 0.17
N ALA A 36 -9.70 -4.25 -0.44
CA ALA A 36 -10.58 -5.40 -0.20
C ALA A 36 -10.42 -5.94 1.23
N MET A 37 -9.19 -6.04 1.73
CA MET A 37 -8.88 -6.46 3.10
C MET A 37 -9.32 -5.40 4.12
N GLY A 38 -9.14 -4.11 3.82
CA GLY A 38 -9.61 -3.03 4.70
C GLY A 38 -11.14 -3.00 4.84
N PHE A 39 -11.89 -3.38 3.80
CA PHE A 39 -13.33 -3.61 3.90
C PHE A 39 -13.67 -4.87 4.71
N ALA A 40 -12.93 -5.97 4.51
CA ALA A 40 -13.13 -7.21 5.23
C ALA A 40 -12.95 -7.03 6.74
N PHE A 41 -11.92 -6.30 7.19
CA PHE A 41 -11.68 -6.03 8.62
C PHE A 41 -12.74 -5.15 9.28
N ALA A 42 -13.55 -4.42 8.51
CA ALA A 42 -14.68 -3.67 9.04
C ALA A 42 -15.97 -4.51 9.18
N GLN A 43 -15.95 -5.79 8.80
CA GLN A 43 -17.10 -6.70 8.83
C GLN A 43 -16.94 -7.78 9.91
N ASP A 44 -18.04 -8.49 10.19
CA ASP A 44 -18.09 -9.57 11.19
C ASP A 44 -17.00 -10.66 10.91
N PRO A 45 -16.41 -11.28 11.95
CA PRO A 45 -15.40 -12.32 11.81
C PRO A 45 -15.79 -13.47 10.86
N THR A 46 -17.08 -13.80 10.80
CA THR A 46 -17.60 -14.84 9.90
C THR A 46 -17.50 -14.46 8.42
N VAL A 47 -17.81 -13.21 8.08
CA VAL A 47 -17.71 -12.66 6.73
C VAL A 47 -16.25 -12.54 6.30
N THR A 48 -15.39 -12.11 7.23
CA THR A 48 -13.93 -12.05 7.00
C THR A 48 -13.39 -13.43 6.62
N LEU A 49 -13.71 -14.46 7.41
CA LEU A 49 -13.26 -15.83 7.14
C LEU A 49 -13.76 -16.33 5.77
N ALA A 50 -15.02 -16.03 5.41
CA ALA A 50 -15.59 -16.41 4.12
C ALA A 50 -14.88 -15.72 2.94
N ILE A 51 -14.54 -14.42 3.06
CA ILE A 51 -13.80 -13.68 2.03
C ILE A 51 -12.40 -14.27 1.84
N PHE A 52 -11.68 -14.55 2.93
CA PHE A 52 -10.34 -15.16 2.84
C PHE A 52 -10.40 -16.57 2.25
N LEU A 53 -11.42 -17.36 2.59
CA LEU A 53 -11.66 -18.68 1.99
C LEU A 53 -11.96 -18.57 0.48
N ALA A 54 -12.82 -17.63 0.08
CA ALA A 54 -13.15 -17.41 -1.32
C ALA A 54 -11.94 -16.93 -2.14
N LEU A 55 -11.09 -16.05 -1.56
CA LEU A 55 -9.84 -15.61 -2.17
C LEU A 55 -8.83 -16.75 -2.32
N GLY A 56 -8.63 -17.54 -1.26
CA GLY A 56 -7.75 -18.70 -1.29
C GLY A 56 -8.23 -19.74 -2.31
N PHE A 57 -9.53 -20.02 -2.33
CA PHE A 57 -10.14 -20.94 -3.29
C PHE A 57 -10.03 -20.39 -4.72
N GLY A 58 -10.27 -19.10 -4.94
CA GLY A 58 -10.15 -18.44 -6.24
C GLY A 58 -8.73 -18.45 -6.79
N LEU A 59 -7.70 -18.34 -5.94
CA LEU A 59 -6.30 -18.46 -6.36
C LEU A 59 -5.87 -19.91 -6.61
N ALA A 60 -6.45 -20.87 -5.87
CA ALA A 60 -6.16 -22.30 -6.01
C ALA A 60 -6.90 -22.93 -7.20
N LEU A 61 -8.11 -22.47 -7.51
CA LEU A 61 -8.99 -23.02 -8.54
C LEU A 61 -8.30 -23.15 -9.92
N PRO A 62 -7.58 -22.14 -10.44
CA PRO A 62 -6.91 -22.24 -11.73
C PRO A 62 -5.85 -23.34 -11.74
N TRP A 63 -5.08 -23.46 -10.65
CA TRP A 63 -4.04 -24.48 -10.51
C TRP A 63 -4.62 -25.89 -10.35
N VAL A 64 -5.76 -26.02 -9.67
CA VAL A 64 -6.49 -27.29 -9.55
C VAL A 64 -7.07 -27.71 -10.91
N ILE A 65 -7.67 -26.78 -11.66
CA ILE A 65 -8.20 -27.02 -13.02
C ILE A 65 -7.08 -27.43 -13.98
N VAL A 66 -5.94 -26.75 -13.92
CA VAL A 66 -4.75 -27.10 -14.72
C VAL A 66 -4.22 -28.49 -14.35
N SER A 67 -4.19 -28.82 -13.06
CA SER A 67 -3.74 -30.14 -12.58
C SER A 67 -4.65 -31.29 -13.00
N PHE A 68 -5.96 -31.05 -13.12
CA PHE A 68 -6.95 -32.05 -13.55
C PHE A 68 -7.02 -32.23 -15.07
N SER A 69 -6.46 -31.29 -15.86
CA SER A 69 -6.51 -31.29 -17.33
C SER A 69 -5.15 -31.61 -17.96
N PRO A 70 -4.80 -32.90 -18.20
CA PRO A 70 -3.52 -33.28 -18.80
C PRO A 70 -3.32 -32.74 -20.23
N ALA A 71 -4.40 -32.34 -20.91
CA ALA A 71 -4.35 -31.67 -22.21
C ALA A 71 -3.79 -30.25 -22.13
N LEU A 72 -4.06 -29.52 -21.04
CA LEU A 72 -3.59 -28.14 -20.85
C LEU A 72 -2.11 -28.11 -20.44
N ILE A 73 -1.69 -29.08 -19.63
CA ILE A 73 -0.27 -29.30 -19.27
C ILE A 73 0.57 -29.63 -20.52
N ARG A 74 0.01 -30.34 -21.50
CA ARG A 74 0.67 -30.64 -22.79
C ARG A 74 0.70 -29.44 -23.74
N LEU A 75 -0.15 -28.44 -23.54
CA LEU A 75 -0.17 -27.18 -24.31
C LEU A 75 0.89 -26.19 -23.80
N LEU A 76 1.39 -26.35 -22.57
CA LEU A 76 2.48 -25.52 -22.07
C LEU A 76 3.77 -25.84 -22.84
N PRO A 77 4.42 -24.83 -23.45
CA PRO A 77 5.68 -25.01 -24.16
C PRO A 77 6.74 -25.56 -23.20
N LYS A 78 7.57 -26.49 -23.70
CA LYS A 78 8.66 -27.07 -22.90
C LYS A 78 9.51 -25.94 -22.29
N PRO A 79 9.90 -26.04 -21.00
CA PRO A 79 10.76 -25.04 -20.37
C PRO A 79 12.06 -24.93 -21.16
N GLY A 80 12.31 -23.74 -21.70
CA GLY A 80 13.45 -23.40 -22.54
C GLY A 80 13.69 -21.89 -22.53
N GLU A 81 14.44 -21.37 -23.50
CA GLU A 81 14.82 -19.95 -23.62
C GLU A 81 13.65 -18.95 -23.55
N TRP A 82 12.44 -19.36 -23.94
CA TRP A 82 11.24 -18.52 -23.84
C TRP A 82 10.82 -18.27 -22.38
N MET A 83 10.98 -19.27 -21.50
CA MET A 83 10.63 -19.13 -20.08
C MET A 83 11.56 -18.16 -19.36
N GLU A 84 12.85 -18.15 -19.70
CA GLU A 84 13.80 -17.21 -19.11
C GLU A 84 13.55 -15.77 -19.59
N ARG A 85 13.21 -15.58 -20.87
CA ARG A 85 12.77 -14.27 -21.39
C ARG A 85 11.47 -13.77 -20.73
N PHE A 86 10.50 -14.66 -20.53
CA PHE A 86 9.26 -14.31 -19.84
C PHE A 86 9.48 -13.95 -18.37
N LYS A 87 10.37 -14.67 -17.68
CA LYS A 87 10.79 -14.36 -16.31
C LYS A 87 11.51 -13.01 -16.21
N GLN A 88 12.37 -12.68 -17.18
CA GLN A 88 12.98 -11.35 -17.29
C GLN A 88 11.94 -10.27 -17.53
N PHE A 89 10.94 -10.53 -18.38
CA PHE A 89 9.82 -9.61 -18.60
C PHE A 89 9.02 -9.35 -17.31
N LEU A 90 8.71 -10.40 -16.54
CA LEU A 90 8.05 -10.31 -15.24
C LEU A 90 8.88 -9.59 -14.16
N ALA A 91 10.19 -9.47 -14.33
CA ALA A 91 11.03 -8.71 -13.42
C ALA A 91 10.80 -7.19 -13.53
N PHE A 92 10.41 -6.67 -14.70
CA PHE A 92 10.19 -5.23 -14.90
C PHE A 92 9.07 -4.65 -14.01
N PRO A 93 7.86 -5.25 -13.91
CA PRO A 93 6.85 -4.81 -12.96
C PRO A 93 7.32 -4.86 -11.50
N MET A 94 8.13 -5.86 -11.11
CA MET A 94 8.71 -5.94 -9.77
C MET A 94 9.67 -4.78 -9.49
N TYR A 95 10.52 -4.41 -10.46
CA TYR A 95 11.37 -3.22 -10.34
C TYR A 95 10.53 -1.94 -10.26
N GLY A 96 9.42 -1.86 -10.99
CA GLY A 96 8.46 -0.76 -10.89
C GLY A 96 7.86 -0.63 -9.49
N ALA A 97 7.43 -1.74 -8.90
CA ALA A 97 6.92 -1.77 -7.52
C ALA A 97 8.01 -1.38 -6.50
N ALA A 98 9.25 -1.84 -6.70
CA ALA A 98 10.38 -1.45 -5.85
C ALA A 98 10.65 0.07 -5.95
N ALA A 99 10.68 0.63 -7.15
CA ALA A 99 10.85 2.07 -7.35
C ALA A 99 9.70 2.88 -6.70
N TRP A 100 8.47 2.39 -6.82
CA TRP A 100 7.30 2.97 -6.16
C TRP A 100 7.44 2.96 -4.63
N LEU A 101 7.82 1.84 -4.04
CA LEU A 101 8.03 1.74 -2.59
C LEU A 101 9.16 2.66 -2.10
N VAL A 102 10.26 2.77 -2.86
CA VAL A 102 11.34 3.72 -2.54
C VAL A 102 10.83 5.16 -2.60
N TRP A 103 10.00 5.50 -3.59
CA TRP A 103 9.38 6.82 -3.67
C TRP A 103 8.45 7.08 -2.49
N VAL A 104 7.58 6.13 -2.10
CA VAL A 104 6.72 6.25 -0.91
C VAL A 104 7.56 6.43 0.37
N LEU A 105 8.61 5.63 0.53
CA LEU A 105 9.52 5.73 1.67
C LEU A 105 10.21 7.10 1.72
N SER A 106 10.58 7.67 0.56
CA SER A 106 11.19 9.00 0.48
C SER A 106 10.24 10.12 0.93
N GLN A 107 8.93 9.90 0.87
CA GLN A 107 7.94 10.85 1.39
C GLN A 107 7.68 10.67 2.88
N GLN A 108 7.91 9.46 3.42
CA GLN A 108 7.66 9.14 4.83
C GLN A 108 8.84 9.47 5.75
N VAL A 109 10.07 9.43 5.23
CA VAL A 109 11.30 9.46 6.03
C VAL A 109 12.17 10.66 5.64
N ASP A 110 12.82 11.28 6.64
CA ASP A 110 13.83 12.32 6.40
C ASP A 110 14.98 11.83 5.49
N PRO A 111 15.70 12.73 4.77
CA PRO A 111 16.78 12.35 3.86
C PRO A 111 17.86 11.45 4.49
N GLU A 112 18.17 11.70 5.77
CA GLU A 112 19.12 10.86 6.52
C GLU A 112 18.59 9.46 6.80
N GLY A 113 17.29 9.31 7.06
CA GLY A 113 16.67 8.02 7.28
C GLY A 113 16.53 7.21 6.00
N LEU A 114 16.21 7.87 4.88
CA LEU A 114 16.20 7.24 3.55
C LEU A 114 17.59 6.69 3.19
N PHE A 115 18.65 7.45 3.46
CA PHE A 115 20.02 6.99 3.26
C PHE A 115 20.36 5.75 4.10
N ARG A 116 19.96 5.74 5.39
CA ARG A 116 20.17 4.57 6.27
C ARG A 116 19.44 3.32 5.76
N VAL A 117 18.20 3.46 5.29
CA VAL A 117 17.44 2.32 4.74
C VAL A 117 18.06 1.82 3.43
N MET A 118 18.45 2.71 2.52
CA MET A 118 19.14 2.35 1.27
C MET A 118 20.44 1.60 1.56
N VAL A 119 21.27 2.10 2.49
CA VAL A 119 22.49 1.42 2.94
C VAL A 119 22.18 0.07 3.57
N GLY A 120 21.14 -0.03 4.40
CA GLY A 120 20.68 -1.29 4.99
C GLY A 120 20.28 -2.34 3.94
N ILE A 121 19.52 -1.93 2.92
CA ILE A 121 19.12 -2.81 1.79
C ILE A 121 20.35 -3.25 1.00
N VAL A 122 21.29 -2.35 0.71
CA VAL A 122 22.52 -2.69 -0.01
C VAL A 122 23.37 -3.67 0.80
N LEU A 123 23.53 -3.46 2.11
CA LEU A 123 24.25 -4.38 2.99
C LEU A 123 23.57 -5.74 3.07
N LEU A 124 22.24 -5.79 3.11
CA LEU A 124 21.46 -7.03 3.06
C LEU A 124 21.64 -7.77 1.73
N ALA A 125 21.59 -7.04 0.61
CA ALA A 125 21.82 -7.60 -0.72
C ALA A 125 23.25 -8.15 -0.86
N LEU A 126 24.24 -7.42 -0.35
CA LEU A 126 25.64 -7.83 -0.34
C LEU A 126 25.86 -9.05 0.55
N ALA A 127 25.21 -9.10 1.72
CA ALA A 127 25.25 -10.25 2.63
C ALA A 127 24.58 -11.48 2.00
N ALA A 128 23.42 -11.31 1.35
CA ALA A 128 22.72 -12.38 0.64
C ALA A 128 23.54 -12.90 -0.55
N TRP A 129 24.20 -12.01 -1.30
CA TRP A 129 25.10 -12.36 -2.40
C TRP A 129 26.33 -13.11 -1.90
N ALA A 130 27.01 -12.60 -0.87
CA ALA A 130 28.15 -13.26 -0.25
C ALA A 130 27.78 -14.66 0.29
N PHE A 131 26.61 -14.78 0.92
CA PHE A 131 26.07 -16.06 1.37
C PHE A 131 25.79 -17.02 0.20
N GLY A 132 25.22 -16.51 -0.91
CA GLY A 132 24.98 -17.26 -2.13
C GLY A 132 26.26 -17.78 -2.80
N VAL A 133 27.30 -16.95 -2.88
CA VAL A 133 28.61 -17.30 -3.46
C VAL A 133 29.37 -18.32 -2.62
N VAL A 134 29.36 -18.16 -1.29
CA VAL A 134 29.98 -19.12 -0.36
C VAL A 134 29.23 -20.45 -0.37
N GLN A 135 27.90 -20.42 -0.52
CA GLN A 135 27.07 -21.62 -0.58
C GLN A 135 27.18 -22.38 -1.91
N ALA A 136 27.37 -21.67 -3.03
CA ALA A 136 27.65 -22.29 -4.33
C ALA A 136 29.03 -22.96 -4.38
N ARG A 137 29.96 -22.54 -3.52
CA ARG A 137 31.34 -23.06 -3.46
C ARG A 137 31.60 -24.09 -2.35
N ALA A 138 30.68 -24.32 -1.41
CA ALA A 138 30.95 -25.13 -0.23
C ALA A 138 30.03 -26.37 -0.12
N ALA A 139 30.47 -27.47 -0.72
CA ALA A 139 30.27 -28.76 -0.09
C ALA A 139 31.14 -28.83 1.18
N MET A 140 30.52 -28.61 2.34
CA MET A 140 31.03 -28.92 3.69
C MET A 140 32.23 -28.08 4.24
N SER A 141 32.21 -27.86 5.57
CA SER A 141 33.27 -27.34 6.46
C SER A 141 33.37 -25.81 6.70
N ARG A 142 33.16 -25.43 7.98
CA ARG A 142 33.45 -24.18 8.76
C ARG A 142 33.14 -22.81 8.14
N ARG A 143 33.40 -22.60 6.85
CA ARG A 143 33.12 -21.37 6.09
C ARG A 143 31.62 -21.10 5.94
N PHE A 144 30.78 -22.15 5.92
CA PHE A 144 29.32 -22.01 5.91
C PHE A 144 28.78 -21.39 7.21
N ILE A 145 29.27 -21.86 8.38
CA ILE A 145 28.86 -21.34 9.71
C ILE A 145 29.32 -19.90 9.89
N LEU A 146 30.55 -19.58 9.46
CA LEU A 146 31.04 -18.20 9.44
C LEU A 146 30.21 -17.30 8.52
N SER A 147 29.85 -17.77 7.32
CA SER A 147 29.00 -17.00 6.40
C SER A 147 27.57 -16.81 6.90
N SER A 148 26.99 -17.80 7.59
CA SER A 148 25.66 -17.66 8.19
C SER A 148 25.67 -16.74 9.40
N ALA A 149 26.75 -16.76 10.19
CA ALA A 149 26.93 -15.83 11.30
C ALA A 149 27.12 -14.38 10.82
N ILE A 150 27.89 -14.16 9.74
CA ILE A 150 28.03 -12.86 9.10
C ILE A 150 26.70 -12.39 8.50
N PHE A 151 25.94 -13.29 7.85
CA PHE A 151 24.61 -12.97 7.35
C PHE A 151 23.64 -12.61 8.49
N LEU A 152 23.63 -13.36 9.60
CA LEU A 152 22.80 -13.06 10.77
C LEU A 152 23.22 -11.78 11.49
N LEU A 153 24.51 -11.46 11.53
CA LEU A 153 25.01 -10.19 12.06
C LEU A 153 24.71 -9.01 11.14
N ALA A 154 24.80 -9.18 9.82
CA ALA A 154 24.40 -8.18 8.85
C ALA A 154 22.88 -7.96 8.85
N LEU A 155 22.10 -9.03 9.00
CA LEU A 155 20.64 -9.00 9.17
C LEU A 155 20.28 -8.31 10.50
N GLY A 156 20.93 -8.68 11.60
CA GLY A 156 20.73 -8.04 12.91
C GLY A 156 21.14 -6.58 12.91
N GLY A 157 22.25 -6.22 12.28
CA GLY A 157 22.75 -4.85 12.15
C GLY A 157 21.87 -3.98 11.26
N SER A 158 21.40 -4.50 10.13
CA SER A 158 20.44 -3.80 9.26
C SER A 158 19.08 -3.64 9.92
N VAL A 159 18.55 -4.68 10.58
CA VAL A 159 17.32 -4.58 11.37
C VAL A 159 17.48 -3.58 12.52
N ALA A 160 18.61 -3.56 13.23
CA ALA A 160 18.88 -2.58 14.28
C ALA A 160 18.98 -1.15 13.73
N LEU A 161 19.59 -0.95 12.55
CA LEU A 161 19.66 0.35 11.88
C LEU A 161 18.28 0.84 11.41
N ILE A 162 17.41 -0.08 10.97
CA ILE A 162 16.02 0.22 10.55
C ILE A 162 15.10 0.40 11.77
N ALA A 163 15.38 -0.26 12.90
CA ALA A 163 14.57 -0.18 14.12
C ALA A 163 14.86 1.06 14.98
N LEU A 164 15.95 1.79 14.70
CA LEU A 164 16.18 3.11 15.31
C LEU A 164 15.06 4.06 14.87
N PRO A 165 14.49 4.85 15.79
CA PRO A 165 13.35 5.70 15.48
C PRO A 165 13.74 6.71 14.39
N PHE A 166 13.08 6.59 13.24
CA PHE A 166 13.13 7.61 12.22
C PHE A 166 12.43 8.86 12.77
N LYS A 167 13.05 10.04 12.59
CA LYS A 167 12.23 11.25 12.56
C LYS A 167 11.37 11.14 11.30
N THR A 168 10.07 11.03 11.52
CA THR A 168 9.10 11.22 10.45
C THR A 168 9.23 12.67 10.00
N ARG A 169 9.27 12.88 8.69
CA ARG A 169 9.28 14.23 8.15
C ARG A 169 8.04 14.94 8.69
N ALA A 170 8.24 16.01 9.46
CA ALA A 170 7.12 16.85 9.88
C ALA A 170 6.40 17.28 8.61
N THR A 171 5.10 16.99 8.54
CA THR A 171 4.25 17.46 7.45
C THR A 171 4.28 18.99 7.49
N GLU A 172 5.17 19.60 6.73
CA GLU A 172 5.02 21.00 6.34
C GLU A 172 3.64 21.08 5.70
N ALA A 173 2.81 21.95 6.26
CA ALA A 173 1.45 22.16 5.79
C ALA A 173 1.50 22.29 4.26
N PRO A 174 0.77 21.46 3.50
CA PRO A 174 0.79 21.57 2.06
C PRO A 174 0.33 22.98 1.72
N THR A 175 1.25 23.80 1.20
CA THR A 175 0.88 25.01 0.48
C THR A 175 -0.05 24.54 -0.63
N ALA A 176 -1.26 25.08 -0.62
CA ALA A 176 -2.30 24.79 -1.58
C ALA A 176 -1.83 25.10 -3.01
N GLU A 177 -1.15 24.17 -3.66
CA GLU A 177 -0.84 24.21 -5.07
C GLU A 177 -1.18 22.84 -5.66
N GLY A 178 -2.30 22.77 -6.39
CA GLY A 178 -2.64 21.58 -7.16
C GLY A 178 -4.09 21.36 -7.55
N GLY A 179 -5.04 22.24 -7.20
CA GLY A 179 -6.44 22.08 -7.61
C GLY A 179 -7.17 23.41 -7.72
N ALA A 180 -8.16 23.50 -8.62
CA ALA A 180 -8.98 24.69 -8.85
C ALA A 180 -9.83 25.13 -7.63
N THR A 181 -9.79 24.37 -6.53
CA THR A 181 -10.50 24.62 -5.27
C THR A 181 -9.49 24.97 -4.18
N ARG A 182 -9.71 26.09 -3.48
CA ARG A 182 -8.86 26.52 -2.35
C ARG A 182 -9.03 25.55 -1.19
N SER A 183 -8.03 24.69 -0.96
CA SER A 183 -7.98 23.75 0.16
C SER A 183 -7.31 24.38 1.39
N GLU A 184 -7.83 24.05 2.57
CA GLU A 184 -7.20 24.34 3.86
C GLU A 184 -6.74 23.03 4.53
N PRO A 185 -5.65 23.02 5.32
CA PRO A 185 -5.25 21.84 6.05
C PRO A 185 -6.31 21.45 7.09
N TYR A 186 -6.60 20.16 7.19
CA TYR A 186 -7.52 19.64 8.18
C TYR A 186 -6.92 19.72 9.60
N SER A 187 -7.73 20.20 10.54
CA SER A 187 -7.55 20.00 11.98
C SER A 187 -8.93 19.89 12.65
N THR A 188 -8.99 19.19 13.78
CA THR A 188 -10.20 19.06 14.61
C THR A 188 -10.68 20.42 15.08
N ALA A 189 -9.76 21.31 15.46
CA ALA A 189 -10.08 22.68 15.83
C ALA A 189 -10.73 23.44 14.66
N ARG A 190 -10.15 23.36 13.45
CA ARG A 190 -10.71 24.03 12.28
C ARG A 190 -12.08 23.49 11.90
N LEU A 191 -12.26 22.17 11.90
CA LEU A 191 -13.56 21.56 11.65
C LEU A 191 -14.60 21.99 12.69
N ALA A 192 -14.23 22.05 13.98
CA ALA A 192 -15.11 22.51 15.04
C ALA A 192 -15.53 23.98 14.84
N THR A 193 -14.62 24.87 14.43
CA THR A 193 -14.97 26.27 14.13
C THR A 193 -15.96 26.39 12.98
N LEU A 194 -15.75 25.66 11.87
CA LEU A 194 -16.66 25.69 10.73
C LEU A 194 -18.06 25.15 11.08
N ARG A 195 -18.11 24.11 11.90
CA ARG A 195 -19.38 23.55 12.40
C ARG A 195 -20.10 24.52 13.34
N ALA A 196 -19.37 25.21 14.23
CA ALA A 196 -19.94 26.22 15.11
C ALA A 196 -20.47 27.45 14.35
N GLU A 197 -19.79 27.82 13.25
CA GLU A 197 -20.22 28.88 12.33
C GLU A 197 -21.40 28.44 11.42
N GLY A 198 -21.81 27.16 11.47
CA GLY A 198 -22.87 26.61 10.62
C GLY A 198 -22.47 26.51 9.14
N LYS A 199 -21.18 26.66 8.80
CA LYS A 199 -20.68 26.59 7.44
C LYS A 199 -20.55 25.15 6.97
N PRO A 200 -20.94 24.84 5.72
CA PRO A 200 -20.71 23.51 5.16
C PRO A 200 -19.21 23.24 5.03
N ALA A 201 -18.79 22.02 5.33
CA ALA A 201 -17.40 21.60 5.25
C ALA A 201 -17.27 20.23 4.60
N PHE A 202 -16.32 20.09 3.69
CA PHE A 202 -15.94 18.82 3.08
C PHE A 202 -14.54 18.44 3.54
N VAL A 203 -14.42 17.28 4.20
CA VAL A 203 -13.15 16.75 4.69
C VAL A 203 -12.70 15.61 3.77
N ASN A 204 -11.53 15.78 3.15
CA ASN A 204 -10.84 14.76 2.37
C ASN A 204 -9.61 14.28 3.15
N LEU A 205 -9.70 13.07 3.71
CA LEU A 205 -8.55 12.39 4.30
C LEU A 205 -7.86 11.54 3.23
N THR A 206 -6.63 11.92 2.90
CA THR A 206 -5.85 11.37 1.79
C THR A 206 -4.44 10.99 2.24
N ALA A 207 -3.69 10.32 1.36
CA ALA A 207 -2.26 10.07 1.54
C ALA A 207 -1.59 9.97 0.17
N ALA A 208 -0.30 10.30 0.09
CA ALA A 208 0.44 10.27 -1.17
C ALA A 208 0.59 8.86 -1.77
N TRP A 209 0.60 7.82 -0.95
CA TRP A 209 0.64 6.42 -1.37
C TRP A 209 -0.74 5.85 -1.74
N CYS A 210 -1.82 6.59 -1.50
CA CYS A 210 -3.18 6.12 -1.72
C CYS A 210 -3.60 6.30 -3.19
N VAL A 211 -3.41 5.25 -3.99
CA VAL A 211 -3.75 5.27 -5.43
C VAL A 211 -5.21 5.66 -5.68
N SER A 212 -6.15 5.11 -4.91
CA SER A 212 -7.57 5.46 -5.01
C SER A 212 -7.83 6.93 -4.71
N CYS A 213 -7.09 7.53 -3.77
CA CYS A 213 -7.18 8.94 -3.45
C CYS A 213 -6.70 9.80 -4.62
N LEU A 214 -5.55 9.47 -5.22
CA LEU A 214 -5.03 10.16 -6.41
C LEU A 214 -5.97 10.04 -7.60
N TYR A 215 -6.60 8.87 -7.78
CA TYR A 215 -7.61 8.66 -8.82
C TYR A 215 -8.81 9.58 -8.61
N ASN A 216 -9.44 9.54 -7.43
CA ASN A 216 -10.59 10.38 -7.08
C ASN A 216 -10.28 11.87 -7.17
N GLU A 217 -9.07 12.28 -6.77
CA GLU A 217 -8.61 13.66 -6.89
C GLU A 217 -8.68 14.09 -8.35
N ARG A 218 -8.15 13.28 -9.26
CA ARG A 218 -8.11 13.58 -10.69
C ARG A 218 -9.48 13.52 -11.38
N VAL A 219 -10.31 12.54 -11.05
CA VAL A 219 -11.57 12.28 -11.79
C VAL A 219 -12.80 12.98 -11.20
N ALA A 220 -12.75 13.39 -9.94
CA ALA A 220 -13.87 14.03 -9.26
C ALA A 220 -13.49 15.40 -8.67
N LEU A 221 -12.52 15.45 -7.75
CA LEU A 221 -12.30 16.62 -6.88
C LEU A 221 -11.62 17.80 -7.58
N SER A 222 -10.67 17.53 -8.49
CA SER A 222 -9.94 18.54 -9.26
C SER A 222 -10.66 18.98 -10.55
N THR A 223 -11.91 18.54 -10.77
CA THR A 223 -12.67 18.93 -11.97
C THR A 223 -13.22 20.35 -11.85
N ALA A 224 -13.28 21.08 -12.97
CA ALA A 224 -13.78 22.46 -12.96
C ALA A 224 -15.21 22.58 -12.41
N ALA A 225 -16.11 21.64 -12.75
CA ALA A 225 -17.49 21.69 -12.26
C ALA A 225 -17.59 21.51 -10.74
N VAL A 226 -16.75 20.67 -10.14
CA VAL A 226 -16.73 20.48 -8.68
C VAL A 226 -16.10 21.69 -8.00
N ALA A 227 -15.06 22.29 -8.58
CA ALA A 227 -14.49 23.53 -8.08
C ALA A 227 -15.51 24.70 -8.07
N GLU A 228 -16.32 24.81 -9.13
CA GLU A 228 -17.40 25.79 -9.17
C GLU A 228 -18.52 25.46 -8.17
N ALA A 229 -18.86 24.19 -7.96
CA ALA A 229 -19.80 23.77 -6.92
C ALA A 229 -19.32 24.13 -5.51
N PHE A 230 -18.03 23.96 -5.21
CA PHE A 230 -17.43 24.40 -3.94
C PHE A 230 -17.54 25.92 -3.75
N LYS A 231 -17.28 26.71 -4.79
CA LYS A 231 -17.42 28.17 -4.75
C LYS A 231 -18.87 28.61 -4.57
N ALA A 232 -19.79 28.02 -5.35
CA ALA A 232 -21.21 28.36 -5.33
C ALA A 232 -21.86 28.08 -3.97
N THR A 233 -21.44 27.00 -3.30
CA THR A 233 -22.02 26.57 -2.02
C THR A 233 -21.29 27.16 -0.81
N GLY A 234 -20.14 27.81 -1.03
CA GLY A 234 -19.28 28.29 0.07
C GLY A 234 -18.77 27.16 0.96
N THR A 235 -18.72 25.92 0.45
CA THR A 235 -18.28 24.75 1.23
C THR A 235 -16.77 24.82 1.46
N ALA A 236 -16.35 24.79 2.72
CA ALA A 236 -14.94 24.78 3.08
C ALA A 236 -14.31 23.43 2.74
N TYR A 237 -13.24 23.42 1.96
CA TYR A 237 -12.52 22.21 1.59
C TYR A 237 -11.33 21.97 2.53
N LEU A 238 -11.44 20.97 3.41
CA LEU A 238 -10.40 20.57 4.35
C LEU A 238 -9.68 19.31 3.85
N VAL A 239 -8.35 19.36 3.77
CA VAL A 239 -7.52 18.22 3.34
C VAL A 239 -6.65 17.74 4.49
N GLY A 240 -6.84 16.49 4.90
CA GLY A 240 -6.01 15.83 5.91
C GLY A 240 -5.03 14.87 5.26
N ASP A 241 -3.73 15.17 5.36
CA ASP A 241 -2.67 14.30 4.87
C ASP A 241 -2.27 13.25 5.93
N TRP A 242 -2.61 12.00 5.67
CA TRP A 242 -2.30 10.83 6.48
C TRP A 242 -1.05 10.07 5.99
N THR A 243 -0.21 10.67 5.14
CA THR A 243 1.02 10.04 4.62
C THR A 243 1.93 9.55 5.75
N ASN A 244 2.03 10.31 6.85
CA ASN A 244 2.85 10.02 8.03
C ASN A 244 2.04 9.58 9.27
N GLN A 245 0.81 9.09 9.09
CA GLN A 245 -0.06 8.60 10.16
C GLN A 245 -0.26 9.59 11.32
N ASN A 246 -0.68 10.82 11.01
CA ASN A 246 -0.98 11.83 12.04
C ASN A 246 -1.99 11.28 13.09
N PRO A 247 -1.72 11.38 14.40
CA PRO A 247 -2.58 10.83 15.45
C PRO A 247 -3.99 11.42 15.47
N GLU A 248 -4.14 12.70 15.10
CA GLU A 248 -5.43 13.38 15.06
C GLU A 248 -6.34 12.81 13.95
N ILE A 249 -5.76 12.60 12.76
CA ILE A 249 -6.45 11.99 11.63
C ILE A 249 -6.75 10.50 11.92
N SER A 250 -5.80 9.81 12.55
CA SER A 250 -5.96 8.40 12.96
C SER A 250 -7.12 8.23 13.95
N ALA A 251 -7.30 9.17 14.87
CA ALA A 251 -8.45 9.16 15.79
C ALA A 251 -9.78 9.32 15.03
N LEU A 252 -9.85 10.25 14.07
CA LEU A 252 -11.04 10.45 13.25
C LEU A 252 -11.37 9.22 12.38
N LEU A 253 -10.36 8.59 11.77
CA LEU A 253 -10.54 7.36 11.00
C LEU A 253 -11.13 6.24 11.87
N LYS A 254 -10.60 6.06 13.09
CA LYS A 254 -11.10 5.07 14.06
C LYS A 254 -12.53 5.33 14.49
N THR A 255 -12.92 6.59 14.73
CA THR A 255 -14.32 6.91 15.10
C THR A 255 -15.31 6.55 13.99
N HIS A 256 -14.85 6.51 12.73
CA HIS A 256 -15.65 6.09 11.59
C HIS A 256 -15.44 4.62 11.19
N GLY A 257 -14.79 3.81 12.04
CA GLY A 257 -14.55 2.39 11.77
C GLY A 257 -13.62 2.14 10.59
N ARG A 258 -12.70 3.05 10.30
CA ARG A 258 -11.73 2.96 9.20
C ARG A 258 -10.32 2.83 9.76
N GLU A 259 -9.56 1.88 9.22
CA GLU A 259 -8.13 1.71 9.54
C GLU A 259 -7.20 2.40 8.53
N GLY A 260 -7.76 3.12 7.53
CA GLY A 260 -6.97 3.82 6.53
C GLY A 260 -7.80 4.74 5.64
N VAL A 261 -7.10 5.42 4.73
CA VAL A 261 -7.66 6.33 3.70
C VAL A 261 -8.03 5.56 2.41
N PRO A 262 -8.93 6.07 1.56
CA PRO A 262 -9.64 7.34 1.63
C PRO A 262 -10.81 7.36 2.62
N LEU A 263 -11.02 8.50 3.28
CA LEU A 263 -12.26 8.82 3.97
C LEU A 263 -12.72 10.23 3.57
N TYR A 264 -13.96 10.32 3.09
CA TYR A 264 -14.59 11.56 2.66
C TYR A 264 -15.82 11.83 3.54
N LEU A 265 -15.85 12.99 4.17
CA LEU A 265 -16.94 13.42 5.04
C LEU A 265 -17.50 14.75 4.54
N TYR A 266 -18.80 14.81 4.32
CA TYR A 266 -19.50 16.05 4.04
C TYR A 266 -20.35 16.48 5.23
N PHE A 267 -20.04 17.64 5.79
CA PHE A 267 -20.79 18.29 6.86
C PHE A 267 -21.74 19.32 6.23
N PRO A 268 -23.06 19.06 6.21
CA PRO A 268 -24.04 20.00 5.69
C PRO A 268 -24.12 21.27 6.56
N PRO A 269 -24.68 22.37 6.01
CA PRO A 269 -24.90 23.59 6.79
C PRO A 269 -25.87 23.33 7.96
N GLY A 270 -25.74 24.10 9.03
CA GLY A 270 -26.64 24.00 10.20
C GLY A 270 -26.32 22.89 11.20
N GLY A 271 -25.14 22.27 11.12
CA GLY A 271 -24.60 21.41 12.20
C GLY A 271 -25.13 19.96 12.22
N ALA A 272 -25.84 19.52 11.18
CA ALA A 272 -26.28 18.14 11.03
C ALA A 272 -25.11 17.13 10.97
N GLU A 273 -25.43 15.85 11.22
CA GLU A 273 -24.49 14.73 11.19
C GLU A 273 -23.75 14.64 9.83
N PRO A 274 -22.46 14.25 9.82
CA PRO A 274 -21.70 14.12 8.58
C PRO A 274 -22.25 13.01 7.70
N ARG A 275 -22.36 13.30 6.40
CA ARG A 275 -22.59 12.28 5.37
C ARG A 275 -21.25 11.65 5.00
N ILE A 276 -21.16 10.34 5.20
CA ILE A 276 -20.00 9.54 4.80
C ILE A 276 -20.16 9.18 3.32
N LEU A 277 -19.15 9.48 2.52
CA LEU A 277 -19.13 9.21 1.09
C LEU A 277 -18.43 7.87 0.77
N PRO A 278 -18.74 7.26 -0.40
CA PRO A 278 -18.08 6.05 -0.85
C PRO A 278 -16.59 6.29 -1.15
N GLN A 279 -15.81 5.20 -1.16
CA GLN A 279 -14.36 5.25 -1.43
C GLN A 279 -14.02 5.65 -2.87
N ILE A 280 -14.96 5.46 -3.82
CA ILE A 280 -14.81 5.88 -5.21
C ILE A 280 -15.73 7.06 -5.43
N LEU A 281 -15.15 8.20 -5.80
CA LEU A 281 -15.90 9.42 -6.07
C LEU A 281 -16.16 9.58 -7.55
N THR A 282 -17.30 10.17 -7.87
CA THR A 282 -17.65 10.62 -9.22
C THR A 282 -17.98 12.10 -9.20
N GLN A 283 -17.82 12.76 -10.34
CA GLN A 283 -18.14 14.17 -10.48
C GLN A 283 -19.62 14.45 -10.15
N SER A 284 -20.53 13.61 -10.64
CA SER A 284 -21.97 13.76 -10.38
C SER A 284 -22.30 13.63 -8.90
N LEU A 285 -21.71 12.65 -8.22
CA LEU A 285 -21.92 12.45 -6.78
C LEU A 285 -21.43 13.66 -5.97
N MET A 286 -20.28 14.24 -6.35
CA MET A 286 -19.77 15.44 -5.67
C MET A 286 -20.69 16.64 -5.83
N ILE A 287 -21.18 16.89 -7.06
CA ILE A 287 -22.10 18.00 -7.34
C ILE A 287 -23.42 17.83 -6.55
N GLU A 288 -23.97 16.61 -6.55
CA GLU A 288 -25.17 16.26 -5.79
C GLU A 288 -24.95 16.46 -4.27
N THR A 289 -23.82 15.98 -3.76
CA THR A 289 -23.51 16.05 -2.32
C THR A 289 -23.34 17.48 -1.84
N LEU A 290 -22.70 18.33 -2.64
CA LEU A 290 -22.52 19.75 -2.31
C LEU A 290 -23.84 20.52 -2.40
N GLY A 291 -24.91 19.94 -2.96
CA GLY A 291 -26.20 20.61 -3.13
C GLY A 291 -26.18 21.69 -4.20
N ALA A 292 -25.21 21.64 -5.11
CA ALA A 292 -25.14 22.50 -6.29
C ALA A 292 -26.08 21.93 -7.38
N THR A 293 -27.38 21.88 -7.11
CA THR A 293 -28.37 21.65 -8.17
C THR A 293 -28.44 22.88 -9.07
N ARG A 294 -28.39 22.65 -10.39
CA ARG A 294 -28.50 23.66 -11.45
C ARG A 294 -29.67 24.61 -11.27
#